data_AF-A0A7K6SH15-F1
#
_entry.id   AF-A0A7K6SH15-F1
#
_cell.length_a   1.000
_cell.length_b   1.000
_cell.length_c   1.000
_cell.angle_alpha   90.00
_cell.angle_beta   90.00
_cell.angle_gamma   90.00
#
_symmetry.space_group_name_H-M   'P 1'
#
loop_
_entity.id
_entity.type
_entity.pdbx_description
1 polymer ?
#
loop_
_entity_poly.entity_id
_entity_poly.type
_entity_poly.pdbx_seq_one_letter_code
_entity_poly.pdbx_strand_id
1 'polypeptide(L)'
;RALFAEYAAELADPEQRRLYEEEVAALERERGVDVRFVHPAPGYVLRTSQAGSRRCFINICSNPHIAEPQARPEPGGHRWALPYSLAPGREELGRGGHRRLLYDVVFHPAALRLAARSARFRRLLSDTALEAVERHCSVQLDRANAAVLRRAKYKGVPQAPVIRTPLPGGAPAPPAARDIPLPPF
;
A
#
# COMPACT_ATOMS: atom_id res chain seq x y z
N ARG A 1 -9.07 12.07 30.37
CA ARG A 1 -7.92 11.79 29.48
C ARG A 1 -7.43 10.33 29.54
N ALA A 2 -7.81 9.53 30.55
CA ALA A 2 -7.55 8.08 30.61
C ALA A 2 -8.46 7.26 29.67
N LEU A 3 -9.77 7.56 29.63
CA LEU A 3 -10.76 6.89 28.76
C LEU A 3 -10.38 6.80 27.27
N PHE A 4 -9.77 7.84 26.70
CA PHE A 4 -9.32 7.81 25.30
C PHE A 4 -8.04 6.99 25.10
N ALA A 5 -7.18 6.88 26.12
CA ALA A 5 -5.96 6.09 26.06
C ALA A 5 -6.24 4.60 26.28
N GLU A 6 -7.20 4.28 27.14
CA GLU A 6 -7.74 2.93 27.34
C GLU A 6 -8.49 2.45 26.08
N TYR A 7 -9.35 3.29 25.50
CA TYR A 7 -10.01 3.00 24.22
C TYR A 7 -9.03 2.82 23.05
N ALA A 8 -8.00 3.68 22.96
CA ALA A 8 -6.94 3.53 21.95
C ALA A 8 -6.05 2.29 22.17
N ALA A 9 -5.91 1.83 23.41
CA ALA A 9 -5.17 0.62 23.76
C ALA A 9 -5.99 -0.65 23.48
N GLU A 10 -7.30 -0.63 23.74
CA GLU A 10 -8.23 -1.69 23.33
C GLU A 10 -8.29 -1.83 21.80
N LEU A 11 -8.29 -0.71 21.06
CA LEU A 11 -8.18 -0.74 19.59
C LEU A 11 -6.82 -1.23 19.05
N ALA A 12 -5.78 -1.25 19.89
CA ALA A 12 -4.45 -1.73 19.52
C ALA A 12 -4.27 -3.24 19.73
N ASP A 13 -5.24 -3.93 20.34
CA ASP A 13 -5.20 -5.37 20.54
C ASP A 13 -5.34 -6.11 19.19
N PRO A 14 -4.35 -6.93 18.78
CA PRO A 14 -4.43 -7.75 17.58
C PRO A 14 -5.67 -8.66 17.52
N GLU A 15 -6.17 -9.14 18.66
CA GLU A 15 -7.36 -10.00 18.72
C GLU A 15 -8.64 -9.21 18.45
N GLN A 16 -8.82 -8.05 19.08
CA GLN A 16 -9.98 -7.19 18.86
C GLN A 16 -10.00 -6.66 17.42
N ARG A 17 -8.84 -6.28 16.88
CA ARG A 17 -8.74 -5.88 15.47
C ARG A 17 -9.14 -7.01 14.53
N ARG A 18 -8.69 -8.23 14.80
CA ARG A 18 -9.04 -9.41 14.00
C ARG A 18 -10.54 -9.69 14.04
N LEU A 19 -11.15 -9.67 15.22
CA LEU A 19 -12.60 -9.89 15.38
C LEU A 19 -13.39 -8.85 14.58
N TYR A 20 -13.01 -7.58 14.72
CA TYR A 20 -13.63 -6.48 13.96
C TYR A 20 -13.49 -6.67 12.44
N GLU A 21 -12.30 -7.03 11.95
CA GLU A 21 -12.08 -7.28 10.52
C GLU A 21 -12.91 -8.46 10.01
N GLU A 22 -13.06 -9.52 10.81
CA GLU A 22 -13.91 -10.68 10.51
C GLU A 22 -15.40 -10.29 10.43
N GLU A 23 -15.88 -9.48 11.38
CA GLU A 23 -17.26 -8.95 11.38
C GLU A 23 -17.54 -8.06 10.16
N VAL A 24 -16.63 -7.14 9.84
CA VAL A 24 -16.76 -6.27 8.65
C VAL A 24 -16.75 -7.11 7.37
N ALA A 25 -15.86 -8.11 7.29
CA ALA A 25 -15.80 -9.00 6.13
C ALA A 25 -17.08 -9.82 5.98
N ALA A 26 -17.66 -10.32 7.08
CA ALA A 26 -18.92 -11.07 7.06
C ALA A 26 -20.10 -10.20 6.57
N LEU A 27 -20.24 -8.99 7.11
CA LEU A 27 -21.30 -8.05 6.73
C LEU A 27 -21.22 -7.64 5.24
N GLU A 28 -20.01 -7.42 4.72
CA GLU A 28 -19.83 -7.09 3.30
C GLU A 28 -20.05 -8.32 2.40
N ARG A 29 -19.72 -9.53 2.90
CA ARG A 29 -20.00 -10.78 2.21
C ARG A 29 -21.50 -11.04 2.07
N GLU A 30 -22.29 -10.74 3.10
CA GLU A 30 -23.77 -10.78 3.04
C GLU A 30 -24.33 -9.84 1.95
N ARG A 31 -23.62 -8.74 1.68
CA ARG A 31 -23.93 -7.80 0.59
C ARG A 31 -23.39 -8.24 -0.77
N GLY A 32 -22.79 -9.43 -0.86
CA GLY A 32 -22.24 -9.98 -2.09
C GLY A 32 -20.84 -9.47 -2.43
N VAL A 33 -20.08 -8.94 -1.47
CA VAL A 33 -18.71 -8.40 -1.70
C VAL A 33 -17.72 -9.08 -0.76
N ASP A 34 -16.69 -9.72 -1.31
CA ASP A 34 -15.55 -10.23 -0.56
C ASP A 34 -14.61 -9.08 -0.18
N VAL A 35 -14.38 -8.90 1.12
CA VAL A 35 -13.55 -7.85 1.68
C VAL A 35 -12.32 -8.44 2.34
N ARG A 36 -11.14 -7.97 1.95
CA ARG A 36 -9.86 -8.37 2.54
C ARG A 36 -9.03 -7.17 2.93
N PHE A 37 -8.70 -7.09 4.21
CA PHE A 37 -7.76 -6.10 4.74
C PHE A 37 -6.34 -6.48 4.36
N VAL A 38 -5.63 -5.55 3.74
CA VAL A 38 -4.22 -5.70 3.39
C VAL A 38 -3.43 -4.94 4.43
N HIS A 39 -2.83 -5.67 5.37
CA HIS A 39 -1.87 -5.12 6.32
C HIS A 39 -0.48 -5.14 5.70
N PRO A 40 0.08 -3.99 5.25
CA PRO A 40 1.37 -3.96 4.59
C PRO A 40 2.51 -4.17 5.59
N ALA A 41 3.32 -5.20 5.38
CA ALA A 41 4.59 -5.37 6.07
C ALA A 41 5.65 -4.39 5.49
N PRO A 42 6.29 -3.54 6.30
CA PRO A 42 7.31 -2.59 5.84
C PRO A 42 8.50 -3.25 5.12
N GLY A 43 8.89 -2.71 3.97
CA GLY A 43 10.08 -3.11 3.23
C GLY A 43 11.14 -2.02 3.21
N TYR A 44 11.01 -1.08 2.27
CA TYR A 44 11.90 0.09 2.14
C TYR A 44 11.14 1.29 1.56
N VAL A 45 11.73 2.48 1.67
CA VAL A 45 11.09 3.73 1.23
C VAL A 45 11.88 4.35 0.08
N LEU A 46 11.18 4.72 -0.98
CA LEU A 46 11.68 5.63 -2.01
C LEU A 46 11.30 7.06 -1.65
N ARG A 47 12.25 7.99 -1.78
CA ARG A 47 12.01 9.43 -1.72
C ARG A 47 12.13 10.00 -3.13
N THR A 48 11.16 10.79 -3.54
CA THR A 48 11.16 11.55 -4.81
C THR A 48 10.45 12.90 -4.61
N SER A 49 10.21 13.66 -5.67
CA SER A 49 9.32 14.81 -5.70
C SER A 49 8.25 14.67 -6.78
N GLN A 50 7.13 15.38 -6.58
CA GLN A 50 6.06 15.55 -7.55
C GLN A 50 5.97 17.03 -7.94
N ALA A 51 5.66 17.30 -9.20
CA ALA A 51 5.52 18.67 -9.73
C ALA A 51 6.71 19.58 -9.37
N GLY A 52 7.93 19.03 -9.47
CA GLY A 52 9.19 19.75 -9.27
C GLY A 52 9.62 19.97 -7.81
N SER A 53 8.70 20.24 -6.88
CA SER A 53 9.08 20.67 -5.51
C SER A 53 8.43 19.88 -4.38
N ARG A 54 7.30 19.21 -4.63
CA ARG A 54 6.52 18.58 -3.56
C ARG A 54 7.13 17.25 -3.17
N ARG A 55 7.66 17.15 -1.94
CA ARG A 55 8.33 15.93 -1.46
C ARG A 55 7.34 14.76 -1.35
N CYS A 56 7.71 13.65 -1.96
CA CYS A 56 6.93 12.42 -2.00
C CYS A 56 7.74 11.25 -1.44
N PHE A 57 7.05 10.33 -0.77
CA PHE A 57 7.62 9.05 -0.35
C PHE A 57 6.73 7.92 -0.82
N ILE A 58 7.35 6.85 -1.28
CA ILE A 58 6.68 5.64 -1.70
C ILE A 58 7.19 4.51 -0.80
N ASN A 59 6.30 3.98 0.01
CA ASN A 59 6.57 2.82 0.86
C ASN A 59 6.42 1.57 0.01
N ILE A 60 7.52 0.84 -0.17
CA ILE A 60 7.54 -0.47 -0.80
C ILE A 60 7.32 -1.51 0.29
N CYS A 61 6.10 -2.02 0.33
CA CYS A 61 5.61 -2.94 1.35
C CYS A 61 5.37 -4.33 0.77
N SER A 62 5.10 -5.29 1.65
CA SER A 62 4.67 -6.62 1.21
C SER A 62 3.47 -7.16 1.96
N ASN A 63 2.69 -7.99 1.28
CA ASN A 63 1.60 -8.75 1.87
C ASN A 63 1.42 -10.07 1.10
N PRO A 64 1.28 -11.23 1.77
CA PRO A 64 1.20 -12.54 1.12
C PRO A 64 -0.08 -12.74 0.28
N HIS A 65 -1.09 -11.89 0.42
CA HIS A 65 -2.30 -11.93 -0.42
C HIS A 65 -2.09 -11.38 -1.83
N ILE A 66 -0.99 -10.67 -2.08
CA ILE A 66 -0.63 -10.21 -3.43
C ILE A 66 -0.01 -11.37 -4.20
N ALA A 67 -0.36 -11.55 -5.48
CA ALA A 67 0.19 -12.64 -6.29
C ALA A 67 1.73 -12.56 -6.43
N GLU A 68 2.37 -13.73 -6.47
CA GLU A 68 3.84 -13.83 -6.56
C GLU A 68 4.41 -13.19 -7.84
N PRO A 69 5.65 -12.66 -7.81
CA PRO A 69 6.32 -12.19 -9.01
C PRO A 69 6.62 -13.37 -9.95
N GLN A 70 6.27 -13.23 -11.23
CA GLN A 70 6.47 -14.28 -12.23
C GLN A 70 7.58 -13.87 -13.21
N ALA A 71 8.55 -14.75 -13.42
CA ALA A 71 9.58 -14.58 -14.43
C ALA A 71 9.24 -15.39 -15.69
N ARG A 72 9.41 -14.76 -16.85
CA ARG A 72 9.35 -15.42 -18.16
C ARG A 72 10.70 -15.23 -18.85
N PRO A 73 11.37 -16.30 -19.30
CA PRO A 73 12.62 -16.19 -20.06
C PRO A 73 12.42 -15.36 -21.34
N GLU A 74 13.35 -14.47 -21.64
CA GLU A 74 13.41 -13.71 -22.90
C GLU A 74 14.87 -13.64 -23.40
N PRO A 75 15.11 -13.43 -24.71
CA PRO A 75 16.46 -13.21 -25.20
C PRO A 75 17.15 -12.07 -24.43
N GLY A 76 18.28 -12.35 -23.79
CA GLY A 76 19.01 -11.38 -22.97
C GLY A 76 18.55 -11.25 -21.50
N GLY A 77 17.63 -12.09 -21.02
CA GLY A 77 17.31 -12.18 -19.59
C GLY A 77 15.93 -12.75 -19.26
N HIS A 78 15.20 -12.03 -18.40
CA HIS A 78 13.87 -12.42 -17.96
C HIS A 78 12.96 -11.20 -18.01
N ARG A 79 11.75 -11.36 -18.54
CA ARG A 79 10.64 -10.44 -18.30
C ARG A 79 9.96 -10.81 -17.00
N TRP A 80 9.67 -9.82 -16.18
CA TRP A 80 8.98 -10.00 -14.92
C TRP A 80 7.59 -9.43 -14.97
N ALA A 81 6.61 -10.19 -14.49
CA ALA A 81 5.31 -9.68 -14.08
C ALA A 81 5.35 -9.49 -12.56
N LEU A 82 5.07 -8.27 -12.11
CA LEU A 82 5.11 -7.88 -10.70
C LEU A 82 3.73 -7.39 -10.26
N PRO A 83 2.85 -8.29 -9.78
CA PRO A 83 1.56 -7.89 -9.22
C PRO A 83 1.74 -6.99 -7.99
N TYR A 84 0.90 -5.96 -7.88
CA TYR A 84 0.91 -5.03 -6.75
C TYR A 84 -0.51 -4.56 -6.41
N SER A 85 -0.65 -4.03 -5.19
CA SER A 85 -1.76 -3.18 -4.77
C SER A 85 -1.23 -1.79 -4.43
N LEU A 86 -1.98 -0.75 -4.78
CA LEU A 86 -1.63 0.64 -4.50
C LEU A 86 -2.80 1.31 -3.78
N ALA A 87 -2.54 1.80 -2.57
CA ALA A 87 -3.49 2.63 -1.85
C ALA A 87 -3.55 4.05 -2.45
N PRO A 88 -4.66 4.78 -2.31
CA PRO A 88 -4.72 6.19 -2.68
C PRO A 88 -3.61 7.00 -2.01
N GLY A 89 -3.11 8.01 -2.72
CA GLY A 89 -2.09 8.91 -2.20
C GLY A 89 -2.59 9.70 -1.00
N ARG A 90 -1.73 9.86 0.02
CA ARG A 90 -2.08 10.54 1.27
C ARG A 90 -1.18 11.73 1.51
N GLU A 91 -1.77 12.82 1.97
CA GLU A 91 -1.02 13.98 2.43
C GLU A 91 -0.83 13.91 3.95
N GLU A 92 0.41 14.05 4.40
CA GLU A 92 0.74 14.06 5.84
C GLU A 92 1.59 15.29 6.18
N LEU A 93 1.42 15.81 7.39
CA LEU A 93 2.28 16.84 7.92
C LEU A 93 3.61 16.23 8.38
N GLY A 94 4.71 16.69 7.79
CA GLY A 94 6.05 16.27 8.17
C GLY A 94 6.57 16.93 9.44
N ARG A 95 7.73 16.48 9.90
CA ARG A 95 8.50 17.21 10.91
C ARG A 95 8.85 18.60 10.35
N GLY A 96 8.60 19.65 11.13
CA GLY A 96 8.79 21.03 10.70
C GLY A 96 7.64 21.63 9.88
N GLY A 97 6.45 21.01 9.87
CA GLY A 97 5.25 21.59 9.26
C GLY A 97 5.17 21.48 7.73
N HIS A 98 6.13 20.81 7.08
CA HIS A 98 6.10 20.62 5.63
C HIS A 98 5.16 19.48 5.23
N ARG A 99 4.19 19.78 4.36
CA ARG A 99 3.31 18.77 3.75
C ARG A 99 4.12 17.83 2.86
N ARG A 100 3.88 16.53 2.97
CA ARG A 100 4.48 15.47 2.15
C ARG A 100 3.40 14.54 1.61
N LEU A 101 3.65 13.96 0.45
CA LEU A 101 2.80 12.90 -0.10
C LEU A 101 3.38 11.54 0.21
N LEU A 102 2.51 10.60 0.56
CA LEU A 102 2.82 9.21 0.87
C LEU A 102 1.99 8.30 -0.03
N TYR A 103 2.65 7.30 -0.58
CA TYR A 103 2.04 6.24 -1.37
C TYR A 103 2.49 4.90 -0.81
N ASP A 104 1.59 3.94 -0.66
CA ASP A 104 1.95 2.57 -0.29
C ASP A 104 1.74 1.66 -1.48
N VAL A 105 2.83 1.07 -1.96
CA VAL A 105 2.79 0.04 -3.01
C VAL A 105 3.14 -1.29 -2.35
N VAL A 106 2.18 -2.20 -2.37
CA VAL A 106 2.26 -3.49 -1.69
C VAL A 106 2.48 -4.59 -2.73
N PHE A 107 3.59 -5.30 -2.60
CA PHE A 107 3.95 -6.45 -3.44
C PHE A 107 3.84 -7.77 -2.66
N HIS A 108 4.09 -8.90 -3.31
CA HIS A 108 4.29 -10.15 -2.58
C HIS A 108 5.65 -10.17 -1.84
N PRO A 109 5.78 -10.78 -0.64
CA PRO A 109 7.04 -10.88 0.09
C PRO A 109 8.20 -11.50 -0.70
N ALA A 110 7.90 -12.40 -1.65
CA ALA A 110 8.92 -12.96 -2.54
C ALA A 110 9.62 -11.89 -3.38
N ALA A 111 8.91 -10.87 -3.86
CA ALA A 111 9.49 -9.77 -4.63
C ALA A 111 10.49 -8.96 -3.78
N LEU A 112 10.17 -8.71 -2.51
CA LEU A 112 11.08 -8.02 -1.59
C LEU A 112 12.32 -8.87 -1.27
N ARG A 113 12.16 -10.19 -1.11
CA ARG A 113 13.30 -11.11 -0.96
C ARG A 113 14.23 -11.08 -2.17
N LEU A 114 13.68 -11.05 -3.39
CA LEU A 114 14.47 -10.90 -4.62
C LEU A 114 15.18 -9.54 -4.68
N ALA A 115 14.48 -8.46 -4.34
CA ALA A 115 15.03 -7.10 -4.29
C ALA A 115 16.16 -6.95 -3.25
N ALA A 116 16.09 -7.67 -2.13
CA ALA A 116 17.16 -7.67 -1.14
C ALA A 116 18.45 -8.32 -1.66
N ARG A 117 18.35 -9.29 -2.57
CA ARG A 117 19.47 -10.07 -3.10
C ARG A 117 20.02 -9.56 -4.43
N SER A 118 19.24 -8.79 -5.18
CA SER A 118 19.62 -8.29 -6.51
C SER A 118 19.35 -6.79 -6.65
N ALA A 119 20.41 -6.00 -6.81
CA ALA A 119 20.29 -4.57 -7.06
C ALA A 119 19.54 -4.26 -8.36
N ARG A 120 19.70 -5.09 -9.40
CA ARG A 120 18.96 -4.98 -10.67
C ARG A 120 17.47 -5.21 -10.44
N PHE A 121 17.10 -6.24 -9.69
CA PHE A 121 15.69 -6.51 -9.37
C PHE A 121 15.10 -5.43 -8.47
N ARG A 122 15.87 -4.90 -7.50
CA ARG A 122 15.41 -3.78 -6.67
C ARG A 122 15.12 -2.51 -7.47
N ARG A 123 15.92 -2.22 -8.51
CA ARG A 123 15.65 -1.12 -9.45
C ARG A 123 14.34 -1.37 -10.19
N LEU A 124 14.18 -2.54 -10.81
CA LEU A 124 12.95 -2.94 -11.48
C LEU A 124 11.70 -2.81 -10.58
N LEU A 125 11.78 -3.31 -9.33
CA LEU A 125 10.69 -3.21 -8.36
C LEU A 125 10.36 -1.74 -8.02
N SER A 126 11.40 -0.91 -7.88
CA SER A 126 11.25 0.52 -7.59
C SER A 126 10.65 1.28 -8.78
N ASP A 127 11.09 0.97 -10.00
CA ASP A 127 10.59 1.57 -11.24
C ASP A 127 9.13 1.19 -11.47
N THR A 128 8.77 -0.06 -11.20
CA THR A 128 7.38 -0.55 -11.25
C THR A 128 6.50 0.21 -10.25
N ALA A 129 6.99 0.46 -9.03
CA ALA A 129 6.25 1.22 -8.03
C ALA A 129 6.06 2.69 -8.41
N LEU A 130 7.10 3.33 -8.97
CA LEU A 130 7.02 4.71 -9.49
C LEU A 130 5.97 4.79 -10.61
N GLU A 131 6.04 3.87 -11.57
CA GLU A 131 5.11 3.79 -12.69
C GLU A 131 3.66 3.52 -12.24
N ALA A 132 3.48 2.66 -11.24
CA ALA A 132 2.17 2.39 -10.65
C ALA A 132 1.54 3.67 -10.09
N VAL A 133 2.30 4.44 -9.32
CA VAL A 133 1.85 5.70 -8.71
C VAL A 133 1.51 6.74 -9.78
N GLU A 134 2.38 6.94 -10.77
CA GLU A 134 2.15 7.88 -11.86
C GLU A 134 0.85 7.55 -12.63
N ARG A 135 0.64 6.27 -12.96
CA ARG A 135 -0.55 5.81 -13.69
C ARG A 135 -1.84 5.92 -12.88
N HIS A 136 -1.88 5.38 -11.67
CA HIS A 136 -3.14 5.26 -10.91
C HIS A 136 -3.51 6.55 -10.18
N CYS A 137 -2.53 7.36 -9.80
CA CYS A 137 -2.79 8.64 -9.15
C CYS A 137 -2.80 9.81 -10.15
N SER A 138 -2.52 9.56 -11.44
CA SER A 138 -2.42 10.61 -12.48
C SER A 138 -1.46 11.74 -12.09
N VAL A 139 -0.29 11.36 -11.57
CA VAL A 139 0.75 12.28 -11.09
C VAL A 139 2.03 12.13 -11.90
N GLN A 140 2.88 13.16 -11.89
CA GLN A 140 4.24 13.09 -12.45
C GLN A 140 5.27 13.13 -11.33
N LEU A 141 6.07 12.07 -11.23
CA LEU A 141 7.16 11.97 -10.26
C LEU A 141 8.51 12.26 -10.93
N ASP A 142 9.43 12.86 -10.16
CA ASP A 142 10.80 13.04 -10.61
C ASP A 142 11.59 11.74 -10.40
N ARG A 143 11.63 10.92 -11.45
CA ARG A 143 12.39 9.67 -11.46
C ARG A 143 13.90 9.89 -11.35
N ALA A 144 14.42 11.03 -11.78
CA ALA A 144 15.86 11.31 -11.74
C ALA A 144 16.36 11.56 -10.31
N ASN A 145 15.50 12.08 -9.42
CA ASN A 145 15.83 12.31 -8.02
C ASN A 145 15.40 11.18 -7.06
N ALA A 146 14.79 10.13 -7.60
CA ALA A 146 14.27 9.01 -6.81
C ALA A 146 15.41 8.26 -6.09
N ALA A 147 15.32 8.16 -4.77
CA ALA A 147 16.37 7.56 -3.95
C ALA A 147 15.79 6.70 -2.82
N VAL A 148 16.38 5.51 -2.61
CA VAL A 148 16.05 4.65 -1.46
C VAL A 148 16.59 5.27 -0.18
N LEU A 149 15.75 5.37 0.85
CA LEU A 149 16.16 5.82 2.18
C LEU A 149 16.86 4.70 2.95
N ARG A 150 18.09 4.97 3.42
CA ARG A 150 18.92 3.96 4.11
C ARG A 150 18.40 3.55 5.50
N ARG A 151 17.68 4.43 6.19
CA ARG A 151 17.30 4.26 7.61
C ARG A 151 15.80 4.16 7.86
N ALA A 152 14.99 4.02 6.80
CA ALA A 152 13.55 3.98 6.90
C ALA A 152 12.99 2.79 6.10
N LYS A 153 12.19 1.96 6.76
CA LYS A 153 11.45 0.86 6.13
C LYS A 153 10.02 1.26 5.75
N TYR A 154 9.50 2.29 6.40
CA TYR A 154 8.19 2.86 6.17
C TYR A 154 8.18 4.34 6.54
N LYS A 155 7.29 5.12 5.92
CA LYS A 155 7.06 6.53 6.18
C LYS A 155 5.59 6.82 6.44
N GLY A 156 5.32 7.50 7.55
CA GLY A 156 3.96 7.83 8.00
C GLY A 156 3.38 6.76 8.92
N VAL A 157 2.08 6.83 9.16
CA VAL A 157 1.33 5.80 9.89
C VAL A 157 0.87 4.72 8.91
N PRO A 158 1.16 3.43 9.15
CA PRO A 158 0.61 2.33 8.36
C PRO A 158 -0.91 2.36 8.35
N GLN A 159 -1.49 2.26 7.16
CA GLN A 159 -2.93 2.03 7.00
C GLN A 159 -3.15 0.64 6.44
N ALA A 160 -4.28 0.03 6.79
CA ALA A 160 -4.71 -1.27 6.28
C ALA A 160 -5.74 -1.06 5.16
N PRO A 161 -5.31 -0.82 3.90
CA PRO A 161 -6.26 -0.66 2.80
C PRO A 161 -7.07 -1.95 2.59
N VAL A 162 -8.30 -1.77 2.12
CA VAL A 162 -9.24 -2.86 1.88
C VAL A 162 -9.32 -3.17 0.39
N ILE A 163 -9.13 -4.44 0.03
CA ILE A 163 -9.47 -4.96 -1.30
C ILE A 163 -10.93 -5.44 -1.25
N ARG A 164 -11.77 -4.91 -2.13
CA ARG A 164 -13.16 -5.34 -2.33
C ARG A 164 -13.28 -6.10 -3.65
N THR A 165 -13.84 -7.30 -3.63
CA THR A 165 -14.06 -8.14 -4.81
C THR A 165 -15.52 -8.60 -4.86
N PRO A 166 -16.30 -8.27 -5.90
CA PRO A 166 -17.68 -8.76 -6.02
C PRO A 166 -17.74 -10.29 -6.05
N LEU A 167 -18.69 -10.89 -5.34
CA LEU A 167 -18.96 -12.32 -5.41
C LEU A 167 -19.76 -12.68 -6.67
N PRO A 168 -19.58 -13.89 -7.24
CA PRO A 168 -20.39 -14.37 -8.36
C PRO A 168 -21.89 -14.36 -8.00
N GLY A 169 -22.69 -13.58 -8.72
CA GLY A 169 -24.13 -13.44 -8.46
C GLY A 169 -24.52 -12.34 -7.46
N GLY A 170 -23.56 -11.60 -6.90
CA GLY A 170 -23.81 -10.40 -6.10
C GLY A 170 -24.26 -9.22 -6.97
N ALA A 171 -25.05 -8.31 -6.39
CA ALA A 171 -25.44 -7.08 -7.06
C ALA A 171 -24.18 -6.28 -7.50
N PRO A 172 -24.20 -5.60 -8.66
CA PRO A 172 -23.07 -4.80 -9.10
C PRO A 172 -22.72 -3.76 -8.02
N ALA A 173 -21.42 -3.60 -7.77
CA ALA A 173 -20.93 -2.67 -6.76
C ALA A 173 -21.52 -1.27 -7.01
N PRO A 174 -22.14 -0.62 -6.01
CA PRO A 174 -22.53 0.78 -6.17
C PRO A 174 -21.29 1.60 -6.53
N PRO A 175 -21.42 2.61 -7.41
CA PRO A 175 -20.29 3.46 -7.78
C PRO A 175 -19.65 3.99 -6.51
N ALA A 176 -18.32 3.87 -6.41
CA ALA A 176 -17.51 4.17 -5.22
C ALA A 176 -18.17 5.22 -4.34
N ALA A 177 -18.93 4.76 -3.33
CA ALA A 177 -19.65 5.66 -2.47
C ALA A 177 -18.59 6.51 -1.79
N ARG A 178 -18.70 7.83 -2.00
CA ARG A 178 -17.91 8.86 -1.32
C ARG A 178 -17.65 8.41 0.11
N ASP A 179 -16.37 8.42 0.47
CA ASP A 179 -15.83 8.16 1.80
C ASP A 179 -16.90 8.31 2.88
N ILE A 180 -17.56 7.19 3.21
CA ILE A 180 -18.26 7.11 4.48
C ILE A 180 -17.10 7.25 5.48
N PRO A 181 -17.07 8.30 6.31
CA PRO A 181 -16.02 8.43 7.29
C PRO A 181 -16.09 7.16 8.10
N LEU A 182 -15.03 6.36 8.03
CA LEU A 182 -14.82 5.33 9.03
C LEU A 182 -14.90 6.06 10.38
N PRO A 183 -15.60 5.50 11.38
CA PRO A 183 -15.63 6.09 12.71
C PRO A 183 -14.18 6.43 13.11
N PRO A 184 -13.97 7.56 13.79
CA PRO A 184 -12.63 8.10 13.97
C PRO A 184 -11.77 7.03 14.66
N PHE A 185 -10.83 6.50 13.90
CA PHE A 185 -9.76 5.65 14.38
C PHE A 185 -8.90 6.42 15.38
#